data_AF-A0A023X060-F1
#
_entry.id   AF-A0A023X060-F1
#
_cell.length_a   1.000
_cell.length_b   1.000
_cell.length_c   1.000
_cell.angle_alpha   90.00
_cell.angle_beta   90.00
_cell.angle_gamma   90.00
#
_symmetry.space_group_name_H-M   'P 1'
#
loop_
_entity.id
_entity.type
_entity.pdbx_description
1 polymer ?
#
loop_
_entity_poly.entity_id
_entity_poly.type
_entity_poly.pdbx_seq_one_letter_code
_entity_poly.pdbx_strand_id
1 'polypeptide(L)'
;MAQSMLRSVDQIAVVVRDLDASMKRYVEEFGIGPWQIYTFGPDLLTEMTFRGKDQPYRMKLALATVGETMYELIEPVEGPNTYEEFLNEHGEGLHHFGYFVEDIDAAIREMEEKGYPLLQSGRGFGTNDDGAYAYFETQDALGCIAEAIEMPPEMPPPERTYPEQ
;
A
#
# COMPACT_ATOMS: atom_id res chain seq x y z
N MET A 1 11.56 -25.51 -14.57
CA MET A 1 10.73 -24.32 -14.27
C MET A 1 11.59 -23.42 -13.42
N ALA A 2 11.81 -22.17 -13.82
CA ALA A 2 12.47 -21.22 -12.92
C ALA A 2 11.61 -21.11 -11.65
N GLN A 3 12.25 -21.13 -10.49
CA GLN A 3 11.56 -20.96 -9.23
C GLN A 3 10.93 -19.56 -9.21
N SER A 4 9.66 -19.46 -8.84
CA SER A 4 8.99 -18.15 -8.72
C SER A 4 9.73 -17.29 -7.72
N MET A 5 10.05 -16.04 -8.11
CA MET A 5 10.61 -15.03 -7.21
C MET A 5 9.62 -14.71 -6.09
N LEU A 6 8.34 -14.58 -6.44
CA LEU A 6 7.26 -14.31 -5.49
C LEU A 6 6.72 -15.61 -4.91
N ARG A 7 6.62 -15.68 -3.59
CA ARG A 7 6.03 -16.83 -2.87
C ARG A 7 4.52 -16.75 -2.81
N SER A 8 3.97 -15.54 -2.70
CA SER A 8 2.55 -15.22 -2.57
C SER A 8 2.27 -13.81 -3.11
N VAL A 9 0.98 -13.54 -3.34
CA VAL A 9 0.45 -12.18 -3.45
C VAL A 9 -0.28 -11.93 -2.13
N ASP A 10 0.30 -11.09 -1.29
CA ASP A 10 -0.10 -10.94 0.10
C ASP A 10 -1.14 -9.82 0.26
N GLN A 11 -1.14 -8.83 -0.65
CA GLN A 11 -2.03 -7.68 -0.61
C GLN A 11 -2.60 -7.34 -1.98
N ILE A 12 -3.83 -6.86 -2.00
CA ILE A 12 -4.45 -6.18 -3.15
C ILE A 12 -5.02 -4.86 -2.66
N ALA A 13 -4.68 -3.77 -3.36
CA ALA A 13 -5.15 -2.44 -3.01
C ALA A 13 -6.01 -1.81 -4.09
N VAL A 14 -7.07 -1.14 -3.64
CA VAL A 14 -7.98 -0.34 -4.45
C VAL A 14 -7.91 1.11 -4.00
N VAL A 15 -7.61 2.01 -4.93
CA VAL A 15 -7.63 3.45 -4.66
C VAL A 15 -9.04 3.99 -4.87
N VAL A 16 -9.51 4.77 -3.90
CA VAL A 16 -10.85 5.34 -3.82
C VAL A 16 -10.79 6.83 -3.50
N ARG A 17 -11.86 7.58 -3.80
CA ARG A 17 -11.98 9.02 -3.48
C ARG A 17 -12.57 9.27 -2.10
N ASP A 18 -13.34 8.32 -1.58
CA ASP A 18 -14.00 8.39 -0.29
C ASP A 18 -13.91 7.03 0.40
N LEU A 19 -13.04 6.94 1.40
CA LEU A 19 -12.76 5.71 2.13
C LEU A 19 -14.00 5.23 2.90
N ASP A 20 -14.74 6.14 3.54
CA ASP A 20 -15.91 5.80 4.35
C ASP A 20 -17.06 5.24 3.51
N ALA A 21 -17.36 5.91 2.39
CA ALA A 21 -18.38 5.42 1.46
C ALA A 21 -17.99 4.07 0.86
N SER A 22 -16.70 3.86 0.58
CA SER A 22 -16.18 2.62 0.00
C SER A 22 -16.25 1.48 1.01
N MET A 23 -15.67 1.64 2.21
CA MET A 23 -15.72 0.63 3.28
C MET A 23 -17.16 0.16 3.53
N LYS A 24 -18.10 1.10 3.61
CA LYS A 24 -19.53 0.80 3.76
C LYS A 24 -20.05 -0.11 2.65
N ARG A 25 -19.81 0.24 1.39
CA ARG A 25 -20.24 -0.58 0.24
C ARG A 25 -19.63 -1.97 0.25
N TYR A 26 -18.33 -2.08 0.51
CA TYR A 26 -17.65 -3.37 0.56
C TYR A 26 -18.22 -4.29 1.66
N VAL A 27 -18.55 -3.74 2.83
CA VAL A 27 -19.23 -4.48 3.91
C VAL A 27 -20.64 -4.88 3.49
N GLU A 28 -21.45 -3.91 3.03
CA GLU A 28 -22.89 -4.12 2.79
C GLU A 28 -23.16 -5.02 1.57
N GLU A 29 -22.35 -4.90 0.52
CA GLU A 29 -22.61 -5.59 -0.76
C GLU A 29 -21.81 -6.89 -0.88
N PHE A 30 -20.61 -6.98 -0.28
CA PHE A 30 -19.70 -8.11 -0.46
C PHE A 30 -19.28 -8.78 0.85
N GLY A 31 -19.61 -8.19 2.02
CA GLY A 31 -19.20 -8.72 3.31
C GLY A 31 -17.70 -8.61 3.58
N ILE A 32 -16.98 -7.74 2.88
CA ILE A 32 -15.53 -7.54 3.08
C ILE A 32 -15.32 -6.57 4.24
N GLY A 33 -14.63 -7.04 5.28
CA GLY A 33 -14.38 -6.39 6.55
C GLY A 33 -14.16 -7.43 7.66
N PRO A 34 -14.12 -7.03 8.94
CA PRO A 34 -14.08 -5.66 9.42
C PRO A 34 -12.78 -4.96 9.01
N TRP A 35 -12.85 -3.65 8.83
CA TRP A 35 -11.76 -2.78 8.45
C TRP A 35 -11.03 -2.25 9.68
N GLN A 36 -9.70 -2.18 9.60
CA GLN A 36 -8.81 -1.45 10.49
C GLN A 36 -8.32 -0.20 9.76
N ILE A 37 -8.55 0.97 10.33
CA ILE A 37 -8.32 2.25 9.66
C ILE A 37 -7.07 2.93 10.21
N TYR A 38 -6.24 3.44 9.30
CA TYR A 38 -4.99 4.14 9.60
C TYR A 38 -4.85 5.39 8.74
N THR A 39 -4.20 6.44 9.25
CA THR A 39 -3.72 7.56 8.46
C THR A 39 -2.20 7.55 8.43
N PHE A 40 -1.62 7.35 7.25
CA PHE A 40 -0.18 7.41 7.04
C PHE A 40 0.18 8.79 6.48
N GLY A 41 1.20 9.41 7.06
CA GLY A 41 1.69 10.72 6.67
C GLY A 41 2.91 11.13 7.47
N PRO A 42 3.38 12.39 7.37
CA PRO A 42 4.66 12.82 7.95
C PRO A 42 4.73 12.78 9.49
N ASP A 43 3.59 12.61 10.16
CA ASP A 43 3.50 12.45 11.62
C ASP A 43 3.87 11.04 12.09
N LEU A 44 3.89 10.07 11.17
CA LEU A 44 4.18 8.65 11.42
C LEU A 44 5.35 8.16 10.54
N LEU A 45 5.30 8.48 9.25
CA LEU A 45 6.25 7.97 8.27
C LEU A 45 7.53 8.78 8.23
N THR A 46 8.64 8.07 7.99
CA THR A 46 9.96 8.62 7.70
C THR A 46 10.41 8.24 6.29
N GLU A 47 11.43 8.91 5.77
CA GLU A 47 12.08 8.60 4.48
C GLU A 47 11.09 8.45 3.31
N MET A 48 10.15 9.40 3.24
CA MET A 48 9.09 9.40 2.25
C MET A 48 9.60 9.90 0.90
N THR A 49 9.49 9.07 -0.14
CA THR A 49 9.90 9.44 -1.49
C THR A 49 8.79 9.27 -2.51
N PHE A 50 8.83 10.09 -3.56
CA PHE A 50 8.02 9.93 -4.76
C PHE A 50 8.86 10.28 -5.99
N ARG A 51 8.93 9.36 -6.96
CA ARG A 51 9.74 9.45 -8.19
C ARG A 51 11.19 9.89 -7.92
N GLY A 52 11.80 9.27 -6.90
CA GLY A 52 13.20 9.49 -6.51
C GLY A 52 13.49 10.81 -5.78
N LYS A 53 12.46 11.49 -5.25
CA LYS A 53 12.62 12.74 -4.48
C LYS A 53 11.94 12.65 -3.13
N ASP A 54 12.53 13.29 -2.13
CA ASP A 54 11.88 13.51 -0.82
C ASP A 54 10.54 14.20 -1.05
N GLN A 55 9.47 13.53 -0.66
CA GLN A 55 8.11 13.98 -0.91
C GLN A 55 7.21 13.57 0.26
N PRO A 56 6.85 14.50 1.15
CA PRO A 56 5.80 14.23 2.12
C PRO A 56 4.45 14.10 1.40
N TYR A 57 3.69 13.08 1.77
CA TYR A 57 2.32 12.83 1.32
C TYR A 57 1.51 12.28 2.48
N ARG A 58 0.19 12.24 2.35
CA ARG A 58 -0.73 11.68 3.34
C ARG A 58 -1.80 10.84 2.66
N MET A 59 -2.13 9.70 3.26
CA MET A 59 -3.14 8.78 2.78
C MET A 59 -3.90 8.16 3.96
N LYS A 60 -5.17 7.83 3.74
CA LYS A 60 -5.94 6.98 4.67
C LYS A 60 -6.02 5.58 4.10
N LEU A 61 -5.88 4.59 4.96
CA LEU A 61 -5.90 3.18 4.65
C LEU A 61 -7.03 2.51 5.41
N ALA A 62 -7.71 1.57 4.76
CA ALA A 62 -8.60 0.62 5.41
C ALA A 62 -8.15 -0.79 5.06
N LEU A 63 -7.75 -1.56 6.08
CA LEU A 63 -7.21 -2.91 5.92
C LEU A 63 -8.22 -3.95 6.41
N ALA A 64 -8.52 -4.94 5.58
CA ALA A 64 -9.29 -6.12 5.95
C ALA A 64 -8.58 -7.39 5.45
N THR A 65 -8.88 -8.54 6.05
CA THR A 65 -8.34 -9.83 5.61
C THR A 65 -9.42 -10.62 4.89
N VAL A 66 -9.14 -11.04 3.65
CA VAL A 66 -10.00 -11.92 2.86
C VAL A 66 -9.26 -13.22 2.57
N GLY A 67 -9.58 -14.27 3.32
CA GLY A 67 -8.81 -15.52 3.28
C GLY A 67 -7.39 -15.29 3.82
N GLU A 68 -6.39 -15.44 2.95
CA GLU A 68 -4.97 -15.22 3.28
C GLU A 68 -4.45 -13.87 2.75
N THR A 69 -5.27 -13.11 2.03
CA THR A 69 -4.87 -11.86 1.37
C THR A 69 -5.37 -10.65 2.16
N MET A 70 -4.50 -9.66 2.31
CA MET A 70 -4.88 -8.33 2.79
C MET A 70 -5.58 -7.55 1.68
N TYR A 71 -6.82 -7.16 1.91
CA TYR A 71 -7.56 -6.26 1.05
C TYR A 71 -7.45 -4.85 1.61
N GLU A 72 -6.97 -3.92 0.79
CA GLU A 72 -6.70 -2.55 1.19
C GLU A 72 -7.53 -1.57 0.35
N LEU A 73 -8.12 -0.59 1.02
CA LEU A 73 -8.66 0.61 0.37
C LEU A 73 -7.78 1.81 0.73
N ILE A 74 -7.49 2.65 -0.26
CA ILE A 74 -6.60 3.81 -0.11
C ILE A 74 -7.30 5.08 -0.59
N GLU A 75 -7.35 6.09 0.27
CA GLU A 75 -7.76 7.46 -0.08
C GLU A 75 -6.55 8.40 0.04
N PRO A 76 -6.00 8.96 -1.07
CA PRO A 76 -4.98 10.00 -0.97
C PRO A 76 -5.56 11.29 -0.39
N VAL A 77 -4.81 11.95 0.49
CA VAL A 77 -5.26 13.14 1.24
C VAL A 77 -4.40 14.37 0.93
N GLU A 78 -3.07 14.23 0.92
CA GLU A 78 -2.15 15.35 0.68
C GLU A 78 -0.91 14.91 -0.10
N GLY A 79 -0.34 15.87 -0.84
CA GLY A 79 0.95 15.74 -1.53
C GLY A 79 0.88 14.84 -2.78
N PRO A 80 1.68 15.13 -3.81
CA PRO A 80 1.75 14.26 -4.97
C PRO A 80 2.23 12.87 -4.53
N ASN A 81 1.49 11.86 -4.96
CA ASN A 81 1.74 10.45 -4.65
C ASN A 81 1.15 9.57 -5.78
N THR A 82 1.52 8.30 -5.80
CA THR A 82 1.08 7.35 -6.83
C THR A 82 -0.44 7.21 -6.90
N TYR A 83 -1.15 7.34 -5.78
CA TYR A 83 -2.60 7.18 -5.73
C TYR A 83 -3.33 8.39 -6.32
N GLU A 84 -2.82 9.60 -6.10
CA GLU A 84 -3.36 10.81 -6.72
C GLU A 84 -3.15 10.79 -8.24
N GLU A 85 -1.96 10.37 -8.72
CA GLU A 85 -1.73 10.15 -10.15
C GLU A 85 -2.73 9.13 -10.72
N PHE A 86 -2.89 7.99 -10.05
CA PHE A 86 -3.83 6.94 -10.48
C PHE A 86 -5.28 7.43 -10.55
N LEU A 87 -5.77 8.15 -9.53
CA LEU A 87 -7.13 8.69 -9.53
C LEU A 87 -7.37 9.71 -10.65
N ASN A 88 -6.34 10.45 -11.05
CA ASN A 88 -6.44 11.44 -12.12
C ASN A 88 -6.48 10.78 -13.50
N GLU A 89 -5.71 9.70 -13.69
CA GLU A 89 -5.59 9.02 -14.98
C GLU A 89 -6.69 7.97 -15.21
N HIS A 90 -7.10 7.26 -14.17
CA HIS A 90 -7.95 6.08 -14.27
C HIS A 90 -9.24 6.16 -13.48
N GLY A 91 -9.33 7.08 -12.50
CA GLY A 91 -10.40 7.08 -11.51
C GLY A 91 -10.16 6.03 -10.42
N GLU A 92 -11.23 5.67 -9.70
CA GLU A 92 -11.15 4.64 -8.64
C GLU A 92 -10.92 3.25 -9.25
N GLY A 93 -10.12 2.41 -8.59
CA GLY A 93 -9.84 1.07 -9.12
C GLY A 93 -8.70 0.33 -8.42
N LEU A 94 -8.51 -0.92 -8.84
CA LEU A 94 -7.40 -1.77 -8.38
C LEU A 94 -6.08 -1.18 -8.87
N HIS A 95 -5.20 -0.87 -7.93
CA HIS A 95 -3.98 -0.09 -8.19
C HIS A 95 -2.73 -0.96 -8.19
N HIS A 96 -2.54 -1.77 -7.16
CA HIS A 96 -1.33 -2.59 -7.00
C HIS A 96 -1.64 -3.94 -6.35
N PHE A 97 -0.68 -4.85 -6.52
CA PHE A 97 -0.54 -6.01 -5.65
C PHE A 97 0.71 -5.84 -4.78
N GLY A 98 0.66 -6.36 -3.56
CA GLY A 98 1.76 -6.31 -2.61
C GLY A 98 2.28 -7.70 -2.26
N TYR A 99 3.55 -7.75 -1.89
CA TYR A 99 4.22 -8.96 -1.40
C TYR A 99 5.17 -8.64 -0.24
N PHE A 100 5.24 -9.55 0.72
CA PHE A 100 6.09 -9.38 1.90
C PHE A 100 7.55 -9.74 1.63
N VAL A 101 8.44 -8.92 2.17
CA VAL A 101 9.90 -9.10 2.11
C VAL A 101 10.51 -8.99 3.51
N GLU A 102 11.69 -9.59 3.68
CA GLU A 102 12.46 -9.50 4.93
C GLU A 102 13.37 -8.27 4.99
N ASP A 103 13.70 -7.67 3.84
CA ASP A 103 14.62 -6.52 3.71
C ASP A 103 14.15 -5.65 2.53
N ILE A 104 13.61 -4.47 2.83
CA ILE A 104 13.11 -3.55 1.81
C ILE A 104 14.22 -3.00 0.92
N ASP A 105 15.42 -2.79 1.45
CA ASP A 105 16.55 -2.24 0.70
C ASP A 105 17.08 -3.26 -0.32
N ALA A 106 17.07 -4.54 0.03
CA ALA A 106 17.37 -5.61 -0.90
C ALA A 106 16.33 -5.70 -2.02
N ALA A 107 15.04 -5.58 -1.69
CA ALA A 107 13.96 -5.59 -2.67
C ALA A 107 14.06 -4.40 -3.64
N ILE A 108 14.36 -3.19 -3.14
CA ILE A 108 14.56 -1.99 -3.98
C ILE A 108 15.72 -2.20 -4.95
N ARG A 109 16.89 -2.63 -4.46
CA ARG A 109 18.06 -2.90 -5.32
C ARG A 109 17.74 -3.93 -6.40
N GLU A 110 17.08 -5.04 -6.04
CA GLU A 110 16.73 -6.10 -6.99
C GLU A 110 15.79 -5.59 -8.10
N MET A 111 14.80 -4.76 -7.75
CA MET A 111 13.85 -4.21 -8.72
C MET A 111 14.51 -3.18 -9.63
N GLU A 112 15.38 -2.31 -9.09
CA GLU A 112 16.17 -1.36 -9.88
C GLU A 112 17.12 -2.07 -10.85
N GLU A 113 17.80 -3.14 -10.42
CA GLU A 113 18.67 -3.97 -11.28
C GLU A 113 17.90 -4.63 -12.44
N LYS A 114 16.60 -4.91 -12.23
CA LYS A 114 15.70 -5.43 -13.27
C LYS A 114 15.12 -4.34 -14.17
N GLY A 115 15.43 -3.07 -13.91
CA GLY A 115 14.93 -1.93 -14.68
C GLY A 115 13.53 -1.48 -14.28
N TYR A 116 13.10 -1.75 -13.04
CA TYR A 116 11.86 -1.22 -12.46
C TYR A 116 12.21 -0.16 -11.40
N PRO A 117 12.22 1.14 -11.75
CA PRO A 117 12.56 2.21 -10.81
C PRO A 117 11.62 2.28 -9.61
N LEU A 118 12.15 2.81 -8.50
CA LEU A 118 11.36 3.16 -7.33
C LEU A 118 10.39 4.31 -7.64
N LEU A 119 9.09 4.04 -7.50
CA LEU A 119 8.01 4.99 -7.74
C LEU A 119 7.66 5.78 -6.48
N GLN A 120 7.47 5.10 -5.36
CA GLN A 120 7.10 5.71 -4.08
C GLN A 120 7.59 4.82 -2.94
N SER A 121 8.06 5.41 -1.84
CA SER A 121 8.44 4.67 -0.64
C SER A 121 8.13 5.43 0.64
N GLY A 122 8.02 4.69 1.74
CA GLY A 122 7.96 5.24 3.09
C GLY A 122 8.38 4.18 4.12
N ARG A 123 8.81 4.64 5.30
CA ARG A 123 9.28 3.80 6.41
C ARG A 123 8.62 4.21 7.73
N GLY A 124 8.75 3.35 8.73
CA GLY A 124 8.46 3.67 10.14
C GLY A 124 6.99 3.59 10.52
N PHE A 125 6.18 2.79 9.81
CA PHE A 125 4.75 2.67 10.12
C PHE A 125 4.44 1.69 11.27
N GLY A 126 5.45 1.00 11.80
CA GLY A 126 5.34 0.15 12.99
C GLY A 126 5.55 0.89 14.31
N THR A 127 5.33 0.21 15.44
CA THR A 127 5.37 0.83 16.78
C THR A 127 6.77 1.26 17.23
N ASN A 128 7.83 0.77 16.59
CA ASN A 128 9.22 1.06 16.94
C ASN A 128 9.97 1.78 15.80
N ASP A 129 9.27 2.58 15.01
CA ASP A 129 9.80 3.24 13.79
C ASP A 129 10.35 2.22 12.77
N ASP A 130 9.82 0.99 12.80
CA ASP A 130 10.11 -0.10 11.86
C ASP A 130 9.02 -0.25 10.79
N GLY A 131 9.23 -1.17 9.86
CA GLY A 131 8.36 -1.38 8.71
C GLY A 131 8.66 -0.42 7.56
N ALA A 132 8.48 -0.90 6.33
CA ALA A 132 8.73 -0.12 5.12
C ALA A 132 7.93 -0.63 3.93
N TYR A 133 7.65 0.24 2.98
CA TYR A 133 7.05 -0.13 1.70
C TYR A 133 7.75 0.57 0.53
N ALA A 134 7.74 -0.09 -0.63
CA ALA A 134 8.30 0.41 -1.87
C ALA A 134 7.45 -0.02 -3.06
N TYR A 135 6.97 0.96 -3.83
CA TYR A 135 6.26 0.78 -5.08
C TYR A 135 7.22 0.90 -6.26
N PHE A 136 7.01 0.10 -7.30
CA PHE A 136 7.87 0.08 -8.48
C PHE A 136 7.09 0.40 -9.76
N GLU A 137 7.76 1.02 -10.74
CA GLU A 137 7.17 1.28 -12.06
C GLU A 137 7.08 0.00 -12.92
N THR A 138 6.14 -0.88 -12.59
CA THR A 138 5.92 -2.17 -13.27
C THR A 138 4.71 -2.17 -14.21
N GLN A 139 3.99 -1.07 -14.33
CA GLN A 139 2.70 -0.97 -15.04
C GLN A 139 2.84 -1.34 -16.51
N ASP A 140 3.89 -0.86 -17.19
CA ASP A 140 4.11 -1.16 -18.61
C ASP A 140 4.42 -2.64 -18.86
N ALA A 141 5.04 -3.33 -17.90
CA ALA A 141 5.44 -4.73 -18.03
C ALA A 141 4.36 -5.70 -17.52
N LEU A 142 3.67 -5.37 -16.44
CA LEU A 142 2.76 -6.25 -15.70
C LEU A 142 1.29 -5.82 -15.77
N GLY A 143 1.01 -4.63 -16.30
CA GLY A 143 -0.34 -4.04 -16.30
C GLY A 143 -0.77 -3.47 -14.95
N CYS A 144 0.09 -3.49 -13.93
CA CYS A 144 -0.17 -2.98 -12.59
C CYS A 144 1.14 -2.66 -11.85
N ILE A 145 1.02 -1.94 -10.73
CA ILE A 145 2.13 -1.65 -9.81
C ILE A 145 2.38 -2.86 -8.90
N ALA A 146 3.65 -3.16 -8.67
CA ALA A 146 4.09 -4.08 -7.64
C ALA A 146 4.58 -3.30 -6.41
N GLU A 147 4.25 -3.80 -5.23
CA GLU A 147 4.69 -3.27 -3.95
C GLU A 147 5.45 -4.32 -3.14
N ALA A 148 6.66 -3.99 -2.69
CA ALA A 148 7.36 -4.73 -1.65
C ALA A 148 7.05 -4.12 -0.29
N ILE A 149 6.75 -4.96 0.70
CA ILE A 149 6.41 -4.53 2.05
C ILE A 149 7.26 -5.30 3.05
N GLU A 150 8.05 -4.58 3.84
CA GLU A 150 8.68 -5.11 5.04
C GLU A 150 7.72 -4.85 6.21
N MET A 151 7.00 -5.89 6.64
CA MET A 151 6.03 -5.77 7.73
C MET A 151 6.74 -5.56 9.06
N PRO A 152 6.36 -4.55 9.87
CA PRO A 152 6.86 -4.42 11.22
C PRO A 152 6.34 -5.59 12.07
N PRO A 153 7.05 -5.98 13.14
CA PRO A 153 6.58 -6.98 14.09
C PRO A 153 5.26 -6.60 14.76
N GLU A 154 5.03 -5.29 14.95
CA GLU A 154 3.84 -4.75 15.59
C GLU A 154 3.38 -3.49 14.86
N MET A 155 2.12 -3.51 14.43
CA MET A 155 1.41 -2.33 13.92
C MET A 155 0.90 -1.48 15.09
N PRO A 156 0.85 -0.14 14.95
CA PRO A 156 0.12 0.68 15.90
C PRO A 156 -1.36 0.26 15.97
N PRO A 157 -2.07 0.55 17.07
CA PRO A 157 -3.50 0.31 17.12
C PRO A 157 -4.21 1.12 16.02
N PRO A 158 -5.24 0.57 15.36
CA PRO A 158 -5.99 1.32 14.37
C PRO A 158 -6.68 2.52 15.01
N GLU A 159 -6.79 3.61 14.25
CA GLU A 159 -7.50 4.83 14.69
C GLU A 159 -8.96 4.53 15.01
N ARG A 160 -9.56 3.62 14.24
CA ARG A 160 -10.89 3.04 14.45
C ARG A 160 -11.06 1.76 13.63
N THR A 161 -12.18 1.08 13.86
CA THR A 161 -12.61 -0.06 13.06
C THR A 161 -13.94 0.21 12.38
N TYR A 162 -14.24 -0.52 11.30
CA TYR A 162 -15.55 -0.45 10.63
C TYR A 162 -16.01 -1.83 10.11
N PRO A 163 -17.23 -2.30 10.42
CA PRO A 163 -18.13 -1.77 11.43
C PRO A 163 -17.46 -1.70 12.80
N GLU A 164 -17.94 -0.82 13.67
CA GLU A 164 -17.46 -0.76 15.06
C GLU A 164 -17.70 -2.13 15.73
N GLN A 165 -16.65 -2.65 16.39
CA GLN A 165 -16.67 -3.93 17.10
C GLN A 165 -16.80 -3.74 18.61
#